data_AF-A0A955TPC7-F1
#
_entry.id   AF-A0A955TPC7-F1
#
_cell.length_a   1.000
_cell.length_b   1.000
_cell.length_c   1.000
_cell.angle_alpha   90.00
_cell.angle_beta   90.00
_cell.angle_gamma   90.00
#
_symmetry.space_group_name_H-M   'P 1'
#
loop_
_entity.id
_entity.type
_entity.pdbx_description
1 polymer ?
#
loop_
_entity_poly.entity_id
_entity_poly.type
_entity_poly.pdbx_seq_one_letter_code
_entity_poly.pdbx_strand_id
1 'polypeptide(L)'
;MRILVLNSGSSSLKFQLTEYPSATLGDQADSTTIVQGIVTDIGKEASLKIRVPPDSLSPSTRSDIQNHGQAVAWIWEILGRCVSQQANGVLPLEA
;
A
#
# COMPACT_ATOMS: atom_id res chain seq x y z
N MET A 1 -15.50 5.26 -4.15
CA MET A 1 -14.30 5.69 -4.91
C MET A 1 -13.04 5.29 -4.15
N ARG A 2 -11.92 4.95 -4.81
CA ARG A 2 -10.64 4.69 -4.13
C ARG A 2 -9.59 5.69 -4.58
N ILE A 3 -8.83 6.22 -3.64
CA ILE A 3 -7.78 7.22 -3.89
C ILE A 3 -6.45 6.66 -3.36
N LEU A 4 -5.43 6.64 -4.23
CA LEU A 4 -4.06 6.33 -3.86
C LEU A 4 -3.29 7.65 -3.68
N VAL A 5 -2.78 7.88 -2.48
CA VAL A 5 -1.91 9.02 -2.16
C VAL A 5 -0.47 8.54 -2.14
N LEU A 6 0.42 9.28 -2.82
CA LEU A 6 1.86 9.05 -2.85
C LEU A 6 2.59 10.26 -2.30
N ASN A 7 3.53 10.04 -1.37
CA ASN A 7 4.44 11.06 -0.87
C ASN A 7 5.88 10.63 -1.15
N SER A 8 6.50 11.33 -2.10
CA SER A 8 7.83 11.02 -2.60
C SER A 8 8.90 11.83 -1.88
N GLY A 9 9.77 11.13 -1.13
CA GLY A 9 11.02 11.68 -0.62
C GLY A 9 12.17 11.49 -1.61
N SER A 10 13.39 11.89 -1.22
CA SER A 10 14.59 11.74 -2.07
C SER A 10 15.00 10.27 -2.30
N SER A 11 14.82 9.40 -1.31
CA SER A 11 15.13 7.96 -1.37
C SER A 11 14.04 7.08 -0.77
N SER A 12 12.83 7.63 -0.64
CA SER A 12 11.68 6.91 -0.08
C SER A 12 10.38 7.29 -0.78
N LEU A 13 9.39 6.42 -0.67
CA LEU A 13 8.05 6.64 -1.20
C LEU A 13 7.02 6.07 -0.21
N LYS A 14 6.27 6.96 0.45
CA LYS A 14 5.14 6.58 1.30
C LYS A 14 3.88 6.50 0.45
N PHE A 15 3.00 5.57 0.76
CA PHE A 15 1.73 5.42 0.06
C PHE A 15 0.59 5.04 0.99
N GLN A 16 -0.62 5.45 0.61
CA GLN A 16 -1.86 5.09 1.29
C GLN A 16 -2.99 4.98 0.27
N LEU A 17 -3.70 3.85 0.27
CA LEU A 17 -4.92 3.64 -0.50
C LEU A 17 -6.12 3.76 0.44
N THR A 18 -7.00 4.69 0.14
CA THR A 18 -8.19 5.00 0.95
C THR A 18 -9.47 4.84 0.13
N GLU A 19 -10.45 4.17 0.70
CA GLU A 19 -11.81 4.09 0.17
C GLU A 19 -12.64 5.26 0.70
N TYR A 20 -13.26 5.97 -0.24
CA TYR A 20 -14.25 7.01 0.03
C TYR A 20 -15.63 6.49 -0.37
N PRO A 21 -16.63 6.59 0.50
CA PRO A 21 -18.00 6.24 0.17
C PRO A 21 -18.49 7.11 -0.98
N SER A 22 -19.21 6.51 -1.94
CA SER A 22 -19.86 7.26 -3.00
C SER A 22 -20.99 8.07 -2.37
N ALA A 23 -20.89 9.40 -2.44
CA ALA A 23 -21.80 10.32 -1.78
C ALA A 23 -23.27 10.08 -2.19
N THR A 24 -23.95 9.31 -1.36
CA THR A 24 -25.40 9.23 -1.31
C THR A 24 -25.74 9.20 0.17
N LEU A 25 -26.38 10.27 0.63
CA LEU A 25 -26.85 10.54 1.99
C LEU A 25 -25.80 11.12 2.94
N GLY A 26 -25.72 12.46 2.93
CA GLY A 26 -26.07 13.33 4.07
C GLY A 26 -25.34 13.19 5.42
N ASP A 27 -24.48 12.21 5.59
CA ASP A 27 -23.76 11.93 6.83
C ASP A 27 -22.27 11.88 6.53
N GLN A 28 -21.43 12.31 7.47
CA GLN A 28 -19.97 12.23 7.35
C GLN A 28 -19.57 10.76 7.27
N ALA A 29 -19.58 10.19 6.07
CA ALA A 29 -19.16 8.83 5.87
C ALA A 29 -17.62 8.83 5.84
N ASP A 30 -17.03 8.39 6.95
CA ASP A 30 -15.60 8.39 7.18
C ASP A 30 -14.86 7.57 6.11
N SER A 31 -13.73 8.10 5.67
CA SER A 31 -12.87 7.39 4.72
C SER A 31 -12.16 6.23 5.41
N THR A 32 -12.07 5.10 4.72
CA THR A 32 -11.45 3.88 5.28
C THR A 32 -10.12 3.62 4.60
N THR A 33 -9.02 3.58 5.37
CA THR A 33 -7.72 3.16 4.84
C THR A 33 -7.73 1.66 4.56
N ILE A 34 -7.52 1.29 3.30
CA ILE A 34 -7.43 -0.10 2.85
C ILE A 34 -6.03 -0.65 3.12
N VAL A 35 -5.01 0.13 2.75
CA VAL A 35 -3.60 -0.27 2.88
C VAL A 35 -2.71 0.95 2.88
N GLN A 36 -1.63 0.89 3.65
CA GLN A 36 -0.61 1.92 3.67
C GLN A 36 0.78 1.30 3.77
N GLY A 37 1.80 2.04 3.36
CA GLY A 37 3.15 1.53 3.43
C GLY A 37 4.22 2.56 3.07
N ILE A 38 5.45 2.08 3.09
CA ILE A 38 6.63 2.87 2.75
C ILE A 38 7.66 1.98 2.05
N VAL A 39 8.18 2.48 0.94
CA VAL A 39 9.43 2.02 0.32
C VAL A 39 10.56 2.90 0.84
N THR A 40 11.62 2.32 1.39
CA THR A 40 12.85 3.01 1.79
C THR A 40 14.03 2.50 0.97
N ASP A 41 15.14 3.23 1.02
CA ASP A 41 16.42 2.84 0.43
C ASP A 41 16.38 2.63 -1.10
N ILE A 42 15.57 3.44 -1.79
CA ILE A 42 15.53 3.51 -3.26
C ILE A 42 16.90 3.94 -3.79
N GLY A 43 17.39 3.26 -4.84
CA GLY A 43 18.74 3.43 -5.38
C GLY A 43 19.79 2.53 -4.70
N LYS A 44 19.36 1.67 -3.76
CA LYS A 44 20.15 0.66 -3.07
C LYS A 44 19.35 -0.64 -3.00
N GLU A 45 19.41 -1.35 -1.88
CA GLU A 45 18.50 -2.46 -1.56
C GLU A 45 17.22 -1.91 -0.92
N ALA A 46 16.19 -1.70 -1.74
CA ALA A 46 14.97 -1.09 -1.26
C ALA A 46 14.18 -2.04 -0.35
N SER A 47 13.58 -1.48 0.69
CA SER A 47 12.78 -2.21 1.66
C SER A 47 11.36 -1.68 1.68
N LEU A 48 10.40 -2.59 1.70
CA LEU A 48 8.98 -2.27 1.73
C LEU A 48 8.34 -2.75 3.01
N LYS A 49 7.68 -1.84 3.71
CA LYS A 49 6.82 -2.13 4.86
C LYS A 49 5.40 -1.77 4.54
N ILE A 50 4.47 -2.69 4.78
CA ILE A 50 3.04 -2.52 4.52
C ILE A 50 2.26 -2.78 5.78
N ARG A 51 1.18 -2.04 5.94
CA ARG A 51 0.16 -2.26 6.94
C ARG A 51 -1.21 -2.35 6.28
N VAL A 52 -1.90 -3.46 6.52
CA VAL A 52 -3.32 -3.65 6.17
C VAL A 52 -4.12 -3.65 7.47
N PRO A 53 -5.03 -2.67 7.69
CA PRO A 53 -5.90 -2.67 8.86
C PRO A 53 -6.88 -3.87 8.85
N PRO A 54 -7.33 -4.36 10.03
CA PRO A 54 -7.03 -3.83 11.36
C PRO A 54 -5.66 -4.27 11.93
N ASP A 55 -5.12 -5.43 11.54
CA ASP A 55 -3.89 -5.93 12.17
C ASP A 55 -3.09 -6.87 11.27
N SER A 56 -2.28 -6.29 10.39
CA SER A 56 -1.01 -6.93 10.03
C SER A 56 -0.02 -5.90 9.48
N LEU A 57 1.09 -5.72 10.21
CA LEU A 57 2.33 -5.31 9.57
C LEU A 57 2.86 -6.52 8.82
N SER A 58 2.97 -6.44 7.50
CA SER A 58 3.61 -7.49 6.72
C SER A 58 5.12 -7.48 6.99
N PRO A 59 5.78 -8.65 6.98
CA PRO A 59 7.23 -8.71 7.02
C PRO A 59 7.82 -7.87 5.89
N SER A 60 8.93 -7.19 6.17
CA SER A 60 9.54 -6.30 5.19
C SER A 60 10.05 -7.10 4.01
N THR A 61 9.59 -6.78 2.80
CA THR A 61 10.11 -7.38 1.57
C THR A 61 11.21 -6.49 1.02
N ARG A 62 12.25 -7.09 0.44
CA ARG A 62 13.34 -6.36 -0.20
C ARG A 62 13.35 -6.60 -1.70
N SER A 63 13.72 -5.58 -2.45
CA SER A 63 13.87 -5.67 -3.91
C SER A 63 14.93 -4.69 -4.39
N ASP A 64 15.58 -5.03 -5.50
CA ASP A 64 16.48 -4.12 -6.18
C ASP A 64 15.66 -3.06 -6.94
N ILE A 65 15.53 -1.87 -6.35
CA ILE A 65 14.73 -0.75 -6.88
C ILE A 65 15.63 0.46 -7.00
N GLN A 66 15.92 0.85 -8.23
CA GLN A 66 16.91 1.87 -8.58
C GLN A 66 16.31 3.28 -8.64
N ASN A 67 15.00 3.42 -8.83
CA ASN A 67 14.33 4.72 -8.95
C ASN A 67 12.86 4.68 -8.51
N HIS A 68 12.26 5.87 -8.37
CA HIS A 68 10.87 6.02 -7.94
C HIS A 68 9.85 5.42 -8.91
N GLY A 69 10.13 5.40 -10.22
CA GLY A 69 9.24 4.77 -11.19
C GLY A 69 9.09 3.27 -10.92
N GLN A 70 10.21 2.59 -10.67
CA GLN A 70 10.21 1.18 -10.24
C GLN A 70 9.54 0.99 -8.87
N ALA A 71 9.74 1.93 -7.93
CA ALA A 71 9.05 1.89 -6.63
C ALA A 71 7.53 1.98 -6.78
N VAL A 72 7.01 2.84 -7.67
CA VAL A 72 5.57 2.95 -7.96
C VAL A 72 5.03 1.67 -8.60
N ALA A 73 5.75 1.09 -9.56
CA ALA A 73 5.37 -0.18 -10.18
C ALA A 73 5.29 -1.30 -9.13
N TRP A 74 6.28 -1.39 -8.25
CA TRP A 74 6.31 -2.36 -7.16
C TRP A 74 5.15 -2.19 -6.17
N ILE A 75 4.80 -0.94 -5.82
CA ILE A 75 3.61 -0.64 -5.02
C ILE A 75 2.35 -1.14 -5.73
N TRP A 76 2.20 -0.88 -7.03
CA TRP A 76 1.01 -1.28 -7.78
C TRP A 76 0.82 -2.80 -7.82
N GLU A 77 1.90 -3.56 -8.02
CA GLU A 77 1.88 -5.03 -7.97
C GLU A 77 1.36 -5.53 -6.62
N ILE A 78 1.79 -4.91 -5.52
CA ILE A 78 1.41 -5.36 -4.19
C ILE A 78 -0.01 -4.95 -3.83
N LEU A 79 -0.44 -3.76 -4.24
CA LEU A 79 -1.84 -3.36 -4.12
C LEU A 79 -2.76 -4.37 -4.85
N GLY A 80 -2.35 -4.85 -6.03
CA GLY A 80 -3.08 -5.90 -6.74
C GLY A 80 -3.22 -7.21 -5.94
N ARG A 81 -2.17 -7.60 -5.20
CA ARG A 81 -2.19 -8.79 -4.33
C ARG A 81 -3.05 -8.58 -3.08
N CYS A 82 -2.89 -7.44 -2.39
CA CYS A 82 -3.64 -7.14 -1.16
C CYS A 82 -5.15 -7.05 -1.40
N VAL A 83 -5.57 -6.37 -2.48
CA VAL A 83 -7.00 -6.25 -2.82
C VAL A 83 -7.60 -7.60 -3.20
N SER A 84 -6.83 -8.47 -3.87
CA SER A 84 -7.26 -9.82 -4.22
C SER A 84 -7.40 -10.73 -3.00
N GLN A 85 -6.54 -10.57 -1.98
CA GLN A 85 -6.61 -11.33 -0.73
C GLN A 85 -7.80 -10.91 0.15
N GLN A 86 -8.13 -9.61 0.21
CA GLN A 86 -9.34 -9.15 0.89
C GLN A 86 -10.63 -9.64 0.22
N ALA A 87 -10.64 -9.79 -1.11
CA ALA A 87 -11.81 -10.31 -1.83
C ALA A 87 -12.05 -11.82 -1.61
N ASN A 88 -11.00 -12.58 -1.27
CA ASN A 88 -11.08 -14.04 -1.12
C ASN A 88 -11.03 -14.53 0.33
N GLY A 89 -10.87 -13.67 1.33
CA GLY A 89 -10.92 -14.08 2.74
C GLY A 89 -9.82 -15.07 3.19
N VAL A 90 -8.71 -15.16 2.44
CA VAL A 90 -7.59 -16.08 2.76
C VAL A 90 -6.35 -15.28 3.13
N LEU A 91 -6.03 -15.29 4.43
CA LEU A 91 -4.64 -15.26 4.93
C LEU A 91 -4.11 -16.69 4.82
N PRO A 92 -2.85 -16.96 4.42
CA PRO A 92 -1.65 -16.30 4.97
C PRO A 92 -0.55 -15.98 3.94
N LEU A 93 0.42 -15.16 4.34
CA LEU A 93 1.81 -15.29 3.85
C LEU A 93 2.58 -15.99 4.97
N GLU A 94 2.68 -17.31 4.88
CA GLU A 94 3.73 -18.03 5.59
C GLU A 94 5.08 -17.69 4.93
N ALA A 95 6.05 -17.35 5.77
CA ALA A 95 7.46 -17.29 5.43
C ALA A 95 8.11 -18.63 5.78
#